data_AF-A0A949YN31-F1
#
_entry.id   AF-A0A949YN31-F1
#
_cell.length_a   1.000
_cell.length_b   1.000
_cell.length_c   1.000
_cell.angle_alpha   90.00
_cell.angle_beta   90.00
_cell.angle_gamma   90.00
#
_symmetry.space_group_name_H-M   'P 1'
#
loop_
_entity.id
_entity.type
_entity.pdbx_description
1 polymer ?
#
loop_
_entity_poly.entity_id
_entity_poly.type
_entity_poly.pdbx_seq_one_letter_code
_entity_poly.pdbx_strand_id
1 'polypeptide(L)'
;YGQKPIVFLLNNDGYTIERVIVDRPYNDIQPWKYHRLVEVFGGGLAFDVHTEGQLEAALAQAAGADELVFIEIHTDRFDCSESLRRAGEAMARTNKLG
;
A
#
# COMPACT_ATOMS: atom_id res chain seq x y z
N TYR A 1 13.24 17.35 -14.51
CA TYR A 1 11.81 17.20 -14.19
C TYR A 1 11.62 17.63 -12.75
N GLY A 2 11.00 18.78 -12.50
CA GLY A 2 10.84 19.37 -11.16
C GLY A 2 9.51 19.01 -10.48
N GLN A 3 9.06 17.77 -10.68
CA GLN A 3 7.81 17.28 -10.09
C GLN A 3 8.01 16.95 -8.61
N LYS A 4 6.97 17.21 -7.80
CA LYS A 4 6.97 17.05 -6.34
C LYS A 4 5.82 16.14 -5.91
N PRO A 5 5.76 14.90 -6.43
CA PRO A 5 4.61 14.03 -6.16
C PRO A 5 4.66 13.52 -4.71
N ILE A 6 3.48 13.28 -4.15
CA ILE A 6 3.30 12.50 -2.94
C ILE A 6 2.74 11.14 -3.36
N VAL A 7 3.48 10.07 -3.09
CA VAL A 7 3.10 8.70 -3.41
C VAL A 7 2.73 7.98 -2.12
N PHE A 8 1.51 7.46 -2.07
CA PHE A 8 1.07 6.55 -1.03
C PHE A 8 1.15 5.13 -1.55
N LEU A 9 2.01 4.31 -0.95
CA LEU A 9 2.07 2.89 -1.21
C LEU A 9 1.40 2.16 -0.05
N LEU A 10 0.28 1.49 -0.33
CA LEU A 10 -0.35 0.60 0.64
C LEU A 10 0.38 -0.76 0.61
N ASN A 11 1.21 -1.01 1.62
CA ASN A 11 1.91 -2.27 1.83
C ASN A 11 1.05 -3.18 2.71
N ASN A 12 0.18 -3.96 2.06
CA ASN A 12 -0.78 -4.87 2.66
C ASN A 12 -0.37 -6.35 2.53
N ASP A 13 0.94 -6.64 2.42
CA ASP A 13 1.48 -8.00 2.44
C ASP A 13 0.92 -8.91 1.32
N GLY A 14 0.83 -8.39 0.10
CA GLY A 14 0.46 -9.15 -1.10
C GLY A 14 -0.80 -8.66 -1.80
N TYR A 15 -1.51 -9.58 -2.46
CA TYR A 15 -2.68 -9.23 -3.26
C TYR A 15 -3.98 -9.32 -2.46
N THR A 16 -4.28 -8.32 -1.62
CA THR A 16 -5.52 -8.30 -0.80
C THR A 16 -6.79 -8.56 -1.61
N ILE A 17 -6.94 -7.96 -2.81
CA ILE A 17 -8.13 -8.21 -3.65
C ILE A 17 -8.27 -9.67 -4.06
N GLU A 18 -7.17 -10.33 -4.46
CA GLU A 18 -7.19 -11.75 -4.81
C GLU A 18 -7.48 -12.60 -3.58
N ARG A 19 -6.95 -12.25 -2.40
CA ARG A 19 -7.25 -12.98 -1.14
C ARG A 19 -8.73 -12.91 -0.77
N VAL A 20 -9.38 -11.77 -1.01
CA VAL A 20 -10.82 -11.60 -0.78
C VAL A 20 -11.66 -12.45 -1.75
N ILE A 21 -11.17 -12.67 -2.98
CA ILE A 21 -11.81 -13.57 -3.94
C ILE A 21 -11.55 -15.04 -3.55
N VAL A 22 -10.29 -15.40 -3.35
CA VAL A 22 -9.83 -16.72 -2.91
C VAL A 22 -8.41 -16.63 -2.35
N ASP A 23 -8.24 -16.97 -1.07
CA ASP A 23 -6.90 -16.93 -0.44
C ASP A 23 -6.07 -18.18 -0.80
N ARG A 24 -4.93 -17.92 -1.44
CA ARG A 24 -4.02 -18.93 -2.00
C ARG A 24 -2.56 -18.48 -1.83
N PRO A 25 -1.59 -19.40 -1.77
CA PRO A 25 -0.17 -19.05 -1.61
C PRO A 25 0.40 -18.15 -2.71
N TYR A 26 -0.18 -18.16 -3.91
CA TYR A 26 0.27 -17.28 -5.01
C TYR A 26 -0.08 -15.80 -4.78
N ASN A 27 -0.88 -15.48 -3.75
CA ASN A 27 -1.20 -14.10 -3.38
C ASN A 27 -0.09 -13.45 -2.53
N ASP A 28 0.84 -14.25 -2.00
CA ASP A 28 1.99 -13.77 -1.25
C ASP A 28 3.06 -13.24 -2.21
N ILE A 29 3.56 -12.03 -1.96
CA ILE A 29 4.64 -11.41 -2.75
C ILE A 29 5.88 -11.19 -1.88
N GLN A 30 7.05 -11.02 -2.50
CA GLN A 30 8.28 -10.75 -1.75
C GLN A 30 8.20 -9.40 -1.02
N PRO A 31 8.41 -9.35 0.31
CA PRO A 31 8.30 -8.12 1.07
C PRO A 31 9.53 -7.24 0.82
N TRP A 32 9.33 -6.15 0.08
CA TRP A 32 10.38 -5.15 -0.13
C TRP A 32 10.24 -4.02 0.87
N LYS A 33 11.36 -3.33 1.15
CA LYS A 33 11.36 -2.06 1.87
C LYS A 33 11.22 -0.93 0.85
N TYR A 34 10.01 -0.69 0.37
CA TYR A 34 9.78 0.18 -0.79
C TYR A 34 10.24 1.62 -0.54
N HIS A 35 10.10 2.14 0.68
CA HIS A 35 10.62 3.44 1.08
C HIS A 35 12.14 3.59 0.81
N ARG A 36 12.93 2.50 0.87
CA ARG A 36 14.38 2.53 0.59
C ARG A 36 14.70 2.67 -0.90
N LEU A 37 13.78 2.34 -1.79
CA LEU A 37 14.01 2.51 -3.22
C LEU A 37 14.13 3.97 -3.62
N VAL A 38 13.57 4.89 -2.83
CA VAL A 38 13.72 6.34 -3.05
C VAL A 38 15.20 6.75 -3.03
N GLU A 39 15.98 6.21 -2.09
CA GLU A 39 17.43 6.45 -2.01
C GLU A 39 18.15 5.89 -3.26
N VAL A 40 17.73 4.72 -3.75
CA VAL A 40 18.30 4.07 -4.94
C VAL A 40 18.02 4.86 -6.23
N PHE A 41 16.85 5.49 -6.34
CA PHE A 41 16.40 6.18 -7.55
C PHE A 41 16.72 7.68 -7.60
N GLY A 42 17.50 8.20 -6.65
CA GLY A 42 18.03 9.57 -6.70
C GLY A 42 17.57 10.50 -5.58
N GLY A 43 16.92 9.98 -4.54
CA GLY A 43 16.53 10.73 -3.35
C GLY A 43 15.10 11.25 -3.36
N GLY A 44 14.72 11.89 -2.25
CA GLY A 44 13.34 12.20 -1.89
C GLY A 44 13.13 11.97 -0.39
N LEU A 45 12.02 12.46 0.14
CA LEU A 45 11.55 12.07 1.46
C LEU A 45 10.85 10.71 1.38
N ALA A 46 11.20 9.80 2.28
CA ALA A 46 10.59 8.48 2.35
C ALA A 46 10.22 8.14 3.79
N PHE A 47 9.00 7.64 4.00
CA PHE A 47 8.45 7.32 5.30
C PHE A 47 7.97 5.87 5.33
N ASP A 48 8.34 5.17 6.41
CA ASP A 48 7.89 3.83 6.75
C ASP A 48 6.85 3.95 7.89
N VAL A 49 5.57 3.76 7.56
CA VAL A 49 4.42 4.12 8.40
C VAL A 49 3.66 2.86 8.83
N HIS A 50 3.57 2.66 10.14
CA HIS A 50 2.89 1.53 10.80
C HIS A 50 1.75 1.98 11.73
N THR A 51 1.58 3.28 11.95
CA THR A 51 0.53 3.82 12.83
C THR A 51 -0.08 5.09 12.26
N GLU A 52 -1.31 5.40 12.70
CA GLU A 52 -1.99 6.65 12.34
C GLU A 52 -1.17 7.88 12.72
N GLY A 53 -0.52 7.89 13.89
CA GLY A 53 0.34 9.01 14.31
C GLY A 53 1.58 9.18 13.42
N GLN A 54 2.14 8.08 12.91
CA GLN A 54 3.24 8.16 11.93
C GLN A 54 2.73 8.67 10.58
N LEU A 55 1.52 8.29 10.17
CA LEU A 55 0.90 8.81 8.95
C LEU A 55 0.66 10.31 9.05
N GLU A 56 0.12 10.79 10.18
CA GLU A 56 -0.11 12.21 10.43
C GLU A 56 1.21 13.01 10.39
N ALA A 57 2.28 12.49 11.01
CA ALA A 57 3.61 13.09 10.94
C ALA A 57 4.17 13.13 9.50
N ALA A 58 4.01 12.05 8.73
CA ALA A 58 4.45 11.99 7.33
C ALA A 58 3.67 12.99 6.45
N LEU A 59 2.34 13.11 6.65
CA LEU A 59 1.50 14.07 5.95
C LEU A 59 1.90 15.52 6.26
N ALA A 60 2.23 15.82 7.52
CA ALA A 60 2.70 17.15 7.91
C ALA A 60 4.02 17.53 7.22
N GLN A 61 4.95 16.58 7.08
CA GLN A 61 6.19 16.79 6.30
C GLN A 61 5.90 16.93 4.80
N ALA A 62 4.99 16.10 4.27
CA ALA A 62 4.65 16.11 2.86
C ALA A 62 4.01 17.44 2.40
N ALA A 63 3.22 18.09 3.27
CA ALA A 63 2.54 19.34 2.96
C ALA A 63 3.48 20.50 2.59
N GLY A 64 4.73 20.48 3.09
CA GLY A 64 5.73 21.52 2.82
C GLY A 64 6.89 21.07 1.92
N ALA A 65 6.85 19.84 1.41
CA ALA A 65 7.98 19.25 0.69
C ALA A 65 8.12 19.84 -0.72
N ASP A 66 9.37 20.12 -1.11
CA ASP A 66 9.72 20.62 -2.45
C ASP A 66 10.31 19.52 -3.37
N GLU A 67 10.13 18.26 -2.97
CA GLU A 67 10.71 17.08 -3.61
C GLU A 67 9.71 15.91 -3.64
N LEU A 68 10.12 14.75 -4.15
CA LEU A 68 9.35 13.52 -4.04
C LEU A 68 9.10 13.18 -2.57
N VAL A 69 7.86 12.83 -2.24
CA VAL A 69 7.50 12.24 -0.95
C VAL A 69 6.91 10.86 -1.19
N PHE A 70 7.50 9.84 -0.56
CA PHE A 70 7.03 8.46 -0.63
C PHE A 70 6.61 8.00 0.76
N ILE A 71 5.36 7.56 0.90
CA ILE A 71 4.79 7.14 2.18
C ILE A 71 4.36 5.68 2.01
N GLU A 72 5.16 4.77 2.55
CA GLU A 72 4.85 3.34 2.64
C GLU A 72 3.98 3.12 3.88
N ILE A 73 2.72 2.76 3.68
CA ILE A 73 1.73 2.56 4.74
C ILE A 73 1.50 1.06 4.89
N HIS A 74 1.83 0.53 6.05
CA HIS A 74 1.57 -0.86 6.41
C HIS A 74 0.15 -1.03 6.94
N THR A 75 -0.60 -1.96 6.36
CA THR A 75 -1.93 -2.35 6.82
C THR A 75 -2.01 -3.87 6.95
N ASP A 76 -3.02 -4.36 7.67
CA ASP A 76 -3.25 -5.81 7.73
C ASP A 76 -3.64 -6.35 6.35
N ARG A 77 -3.26 -7.59 6.06
CA ARG A 77 -3.45 -8.24 4.75
C ARG A 77 -4.90 -8.32 4.25
N PHE A 78 -5.86 -8.24 5.16
CA PHE A 78 -7.31 -8.25 4.88
C PHE A 78 -8.01 -6.92 5.22
N ASP A 79 -7.24 -5.89 5.59
CA ASP A 79 -7.75 -4.55 5.82
C ASP A 79 -8.10 -3.92 4.46
N CYS A 80 -9.40 -3.81 4.22
CA CYS A 80 -9.94 -3.25 3.00
C CYS A 80 -11.38 -2.80 3.23
N SER A 81 -11.87 -1.98 2.31
CA SER A 81 -13.25 -1.47 2.40
C SER A 81 -14.28 -2.59 2.28
N GLU A 82 -15.42 -2.39 2.94
CA GLU A 82 -16.59 -3.27 2.82
C GLU A 82 -17.04 -3.47 1.36
N SER A 83 -16.91 -2.43 0.54
CA SER A 83 -17.20 -2.49 -0.89
C SER A 83 -16.27 -3.46 -1.61
N LEU A 84 -14.98 -3.48 -1.27
CA LEU A 84 -14.01 -4.41 -1.85
C LEU A 84 -14.30 -5.85 -1.42
N ARG A 85 -14.61 -6.06 -0.13
CA ARG A 85 -15.03 -7.37 0.41
C ARG A 85 -16.22 -7.93 -0.36
N ARG A 86 -17.28 -7.15 -0.50
CA ARG A 86 -18.50 -7.56 -1.23
C ARG A 86 -18.23 -7.87 -2.69
N ALA A 87 -17.38 -7.09 -3.35
CA ALA A 87 -17.01 -7.33 -4.74
C ALA A 87 -16.27 -8.66 -4.90
N GLY A 88 -15.26 -8.93 -4.06
CA GLY A 88 -14.50 -10.17 -4.12
C GLY A 88 -15.36 -11.41 -3.82
N GLU A 89 -16.26 -11.36 -2.83
CA GLU A 89 -17.20 -12.44 -2.57
C GLU A 89 -18.14 -12.72 -3.75
N ALA A 90 -18.59 -11.67 -4.44
CA ALA A 90 -19.42 -11.82 -5.64
C ALA A 90 -18.66 -12.50 -6.78
N MET A 91 -17.38 -12.15 -6.97
CA MET A 91 -16.49 -12.80 -7.92
C MET A 91 -16.24 -14.27 -7.56
N ALA A 92 -16.00 -14.57 -6.28
CA ALA A 92 -15.79 -15.93 -5.79
C ALA A 92 -16.99 -16.85 -6.10
N ARG A 93 -18.21 -16.36 -5.83
CA ARG A 93 -19.47 -17.06 -6.17
C ARG A 93 -19.61 -17.31 -7.67
N THR A 94 -19.30 -16.29 -8.48
CA THR A 94 -19.40 -16.37 -9.96
C THR A 94 -18.43 -17.41 -10.51
N ASN A 95 -17.22 -17.48 -9.95
CA ASN A 95 -16.16 -18.40 -10.37
C ASN A 95 -16.25 -19.79 -9.72
N LYS A 96 -17.28 -20.03 -8.88
CA LYS A 96 -17.48 -21.29 -8.13
C LYS A 96 -16.25 -21.66 -7.28
N LEU A 97 -15.60 -20.68 -6.67
CA LEU A 97 -14.38 -20.84 -5.87
C LEU A 97 -14.67 -21.17 -4.38
N GLY A 98 -15.87 -21.70 -4.09
CA GLY A 98 -16.32 -22.08 -2.74
C GLY A 98 -16.15 -23.56 -2.43
#